data_AF-A0AAW3MC74-F1
#
_entry.id   AF-A0AAW3MC74-F1
#
_cell.length_a   1.000
_cell.length_b   1.000
_cell.length_c   1.000
_cell.angle_alpha   90.00
_cell.angle_beta   90.00
_cell.angle_gamma   90.00
#
_symmetry.space_group_name_H-M   'P 1'
#
loop_
_entity.id
_entity.type
_entity.pdbx_description
1 polymer ?
#
loop_
_entity_poly.entity_id
_entity_poly.type
_entity_poly.pdbx_seq_one_letter_code
_entity_poly.pdbx_strand_id
1 'polypeptide(L)'
;MIQQFIKEQQSHATIGGFIAKSADPILAHVNPSRLQEKNLVVLIQADQSIVVSFANQQDQTNWTPLSREQIHQSKSLLAPKTCYFKIKHGEYAGTYLISPDLIVNDQFKSEKDYLEVLTSTTNK
;
A
#
# COMPACT_ATOMS: atom_id res chain seq x y z
N MET A 1 -2.51 9.17 13.05
CA MET A 1 -2.22 7.74 13.29
C MET A 1 -0.98 7.28 12.53
N ILE A 2 -0.91 7.40 11.19
CA ILE A 2 0.28 6.94 10.46
C ILE A 2 1.57 7.67 10.85
N GLN A 3 1.54 8.97 11.16
CA GLN A 3 2.75 9.72 11.54
C GLN A 3 3.41 9.26 12.84
N GLN A 4 2.62 8.75 13.81
CA GLN A 4 3.17 8.19 15.05
C GLN A 4 3.80 6.81 14.78
N PHE A 5 3.16 6.03 13.91
CA PHE A 5 3.67 4.73 13.45
C PHE A 5 4.95 4.84 12.61
N ILE A 6 5.01 5.81 11.70
CA ILE A 6 6.21 6.11 10.89
C ILE A 6 7.37 6.51 11.81
N LYS A 7 7.11 7.30 12.86
CA LYS A 7 8.12 7.68 13.85
C LYS A 7 8.68 6.48 14.63
N GLU A 8 7.84 5.51 14.98
CA GLU A 8 8.26 4.30 15.69
C GLU A 8 9.03 3.32 14.78
N GLN A 9 8.75 3.32 13.47
CA GLN A 9 9.44 2.47 12.48
C GLN A 9 10.70 3.11 11.86
N GLN A 10 11.12 4.31 12.30
CA GLN A 10 12.36 4.99 11.87
C GLN A 10 13.65 4.20 12.12
N SER A 11 13.59 3.08 12.85
CA SER A 11 14.73 2.19 13.06
C SER A 11 15.14 1.37 11.82
N HIS A 12 14.29 1.30 10.78
CA HIS A 12 14.61 0.59 9.54
C HIS A 12 14.48 1.54 8.36
N ALA A 13 15.49 1.54 7.49
CA ALA A 13 15.71 2.41 6.34
C ALA A 13 14.49 2.57 5.41
N THR A 14 13.45 3.27 5.85
CA THR A 14 12.18 3.45 5.15
C THR A 14 12.19 4.82 4.51
N ILE A 15 12.01 4.87 3.18
CA ILE A 15 12.03 6.11 2.40
C ILE A 15 10.64 6.54 1.94
N GLY A 16 9.62 5.69 2.11
CA GLY A 16 8.24 6.01 1.76
C GLY A 16 7.26 5.05 2.41
N GLY A 17 6.00 5.46 2.52
CA GLY A 17 4.94 4.62 3.07
C GLY A 17 3.57 5.29 3.06
N PHE A 18 2.53 4.46 3.08
CA PHE A 18 1.13 4.91 3.02
C PHE A 18 0.16 3.85 3.53
N ILE A 19 -1.09 4.25 3.82
CA ILE A 19 -2.21 3.31 4.03
C ILE A 19 -2.85 2.97 2.68
N ALA A 20 -2.95 1.69 2.38
CA ALA A 20 -3.73 1.18 1.25
C ALA A 20 -5.11 0.75 1.74
N LYS A 21 -6.16 1.38 1.24
CA LYS A 21 -7.55 1.03 1.57
C LYS A 21 -8.03 -0.09 0.68
N SER A 22 -8.57 -1.16 1.25
CA SER A 22 -9.15 -2.22 0.44
C SER A 22 -10.35 -1.66 -0.36
N ALA A 23 -10.46 -2.07 -1.62
CA ALA A 23 -11.40 -1.50 -2.60
C ALA A 23 -12.18 -2.57 -3.36
N ASP A 24 -12.34 -3.76 -2.79
CA ASP A 24 -13.09 -4.86 -3.42
C ASP A 24 -14.60 -4.54 -3.49
N PRO A 25 -15.19 -4.43 -4.71
CA PRO A 25 -16.61 -4.08 -4.87
C PRO A 25 -17.57 -5.11 -4.30
N ILE A 26 -17.18 -6.40 -4.30
CA ILE A 26 -18.00 -7.49 -3.79
C ILE A 26 -18.04 -7.38 -2.26
N LEU A 27 -16.88 -7.20 -1.62
CA LEU A 27 -16.83 -7.00 -0.17
C LEU A 27 -17.51 -5.70 0.28
N ALA A 28 -17.47 -4.64 -0.54
CA ALA A 28 -18.13 -3.36 -0.25
C ALA A 28 -19.63 -3.48 -0.11
N HIS A 29 -20.23 -4.35 -0.93
CA HIS A 29 -21.66 -4.60 -0.87
C HIS A 29 -22.05 -5.55 0.27
N VAL A 30 -21.21 -6.57 0.54
CA VAL A 30 -21.53 -7.63 1.51
C VAL A 30 -21.25 -7.22 2.95
N ASN A 31 -20.10 -6.60 3.24
CA ASN A 31 -19.76 -6.17 4.59
C ASN A 31 -18.64 -5.09 4.58
N PRO A 32 -18.99 -3.79 4.65
CA PRO A 32 -18.01 -2.70 4.58
C PRO A 32 -17.02 -2.69 5.75
N SER A 33 -17.34 -3.27 6.91
CA SER A 33 -16.41 -3.38 8.03
C SER A 33 -15.25 -4.33 7.73
N ARG A 34 -15.51 -5.42 6.99
CA ARG A 34 -14.46 -6.38 6.57
C ARG A 34 -13.48 -5.80 5.55
N LEU A 35 -13.85 -4.74 4.84
CA LEU A 35 -12.91 -3.99 4.01
C LEU A 35 -11.88 -3.25 4.86
N GLN A 36 -12.33 -2.64 5.96
CA GLN A 36 -11.42 -1.92 6.87
C GLN A 36 -10.41 -2.88 7.50
N GLU A 37 -10.84 -4.11 7.80
CA GLU A 37 -9.97 -5.17 8.31
C GLU A 37 -8.87 -5.61 7.32
N LYS A 38 -9.04 -5.28 6.04
CA LYS A 38 -8.11 -5.62 4.96
C LYS A 38 -7.26 -4.43 4.52
N ASN A 39 -7.37 -3.28 5.16
CA ASN A 39 -6.48 -2.15 4.88
C ASN A 39 -5.03 -2.56 5.18
N LEU A 40 -4.10 -2.06 4.37
CA LEU A 40 -2.68 -2.36 4.50
C LEU A 40 -1.90 -1.11 4.89
N VAL A 41 -0.82 -1.31 5.62
CA VAL A 41 0.31 -0.39 5.62
C VAL A 41 1.29 -0.90 4.58
N VAL A 42 1.71 -0.03 3.68
CA VAL A 42 2.71 -0.32 2.66
C VAL A 42 3.90 0.58 2.93
N LEU A 43 5.09 -0.01 3.01
CA LEU A 43 6.35 0.72 3.18
C LEU A 43 7.29 0.42 2.00
N ILE A 44 8.07 1.42 1.63
CA ILE A 44 9.15 1.34 0.66
C ILE A 44 10.46 1.59 1.42
N GLN A 45 11.35 0.60 1.37
CA GLN A 45 12.67 0.66 2.02
C GLN A 45 13.69 1.36 1.12
N ALA A 46 14.85 1.73 1.67
CA ALA A 46 15.89 2.48 0.98
C ALA A 46 16.53 1.70 -0.19
N ASP A 47 16.52 0.37 -0.12
CA ASP A 47 16.87 -0.53 -1.22
C ASP A 47 15.71 -0.70 -2.24
N GLN A 48 14.64 0.07 -2.07
CA GLN A 48 13.38 0.04 -2.82
C GLN A 48 12.59 -1.26 -2.70
N SER A 49 12.92 -2.14 -1.75
CA SER A 49 12.06 -3.26 -1.43
C SER A 49 10.74 -2.78 -0.83
N ILE A 50 9.68 -3.56 -1.07
CA ILE A 50 8.32 -3.23 -0.65
C ILE A 50 7.91 -4.23 0.41
N VAL A 51 7.44 -3.74 1.55
CA VAL A 51 6.91 -4.58 2.63
C VAL A 51 5.51 -4.12 3.00
N VAL A 52 4.67 -5.07 3.38
CA VAL A 52 3.27 -4.81 3.76
C VAL A 52 2.89 -5.50 5.05
N SER A 53 1.90 -4.93 5.73
CA SER A 53 1.22 -5.53 6.89
C SER A 53 -0.22 -5.04 6.95
N PHE A 54 -1.11 -5.72 7.68
CA PHE A 54 -2.47 -5.23 7.87
C PHE A 54 -2.50 -4.05 8.84
N ALA A 55 -3.24 -2.99 8.49
CA ALA A 55 -3.27 -1.73 9.22
C ALA A 55 -3.84 -1.85 10.65
N ASN A 56 -4.59 -2.90 10.90
CA ASN A 56 -5.35 -3.19 12.11
C ASN A 56 -4.72 -4.28 12.98
N GLN A 57 -3.52 -4.76 12.64
CA GLN A 57 -2.73 -5.56 13.58
C GLN A 57 -2.13 -4.65 14.64
N GLN A 58 -2.51 -4.91 15.91
CA GLN A 58 -2.14 -4.12 17.08
C GLN A 58 -0.62 -4.09 17.33
N ASP A 59 0.08 -5.10 16.83
CA ASP A 59 1.54 -5.19 16.71
C ASP A 59 1.89 -5.45 15.23
N GLN A 60 2.18 -4.40 14.45
CA GLN A 60 2.66 -4.53 13.07
C GLN A 60 4.15 -4.96 13.06
N THR A 61 4.42 -6.13 13.62
CA THR A 61 5.74 -6.78 13.62
C THR A 61 5.88 -7.73 12.43
N ASN A 62 4.75 -8.20 11.89
CA ASN A 62 4.71 -9.12 10.77
C ASN A 62 4.68 -8.35 9.44
N TRP A 63 5.87 -7.98 8.97
CA TRP A 63 6.08 -7.43 7.63
C TRP A 63 6.29 -8.54 6.62
N THR A 64 5.50 -8.54 5.56
CA THR A 64 5.67 -9.46 4.44
C THR A 64 6.28 -8.73 3.26
N PRO A 65 7.43 -9.19 2.72
CA PRO A 65 7.99 -8.62 1.51
C PRO A 65 7.10 -8.94 0.30
N LEU A 66 6.85 -7.94 -0.54
CA LEU A 66 6.18 -8.11 -1.83
C LEU A 66 7.15 -7.85 -2.97
N SER A 67 7.16 -8.77 -3.94
CA SER A 67 7.80 -8.51 -5.22
C SER A 67 6.93 -7.57 -6.05
N ARG A 68 7.55 -6.66 -6.80
CA ARG A 68 6.83 -5.79 -7.76
C ARG A 68 6.03 -6.59 -8.79
N GLU A 69 6.49 -7.79 -9.14
CA GLU A 69 5.77 -8.72 -10.03
C GLU A 69 4.41 -9.15 -9.48
N GLN A 70 4.21 -9.06 -8.16
CA GLN A 70 2.95 -9.39 -7.50
C GLN A 70 2.01 -8.19 -7.43
N ILE A 71 2.48 -6.98 -7.78
CA ILE A 71 1.77 -5.71 -7.70
C ILE A 71 1.50 -5.21 -9.10
N HIS A 72 0.23 -4.96 -9.42
CA HIS A 72 -0.17 -4.50 -10.74
C HIS A 72 -0.97 -3.22 -10.62
N GLN A 73 -0.75 -2.27 -11.51
CA GLN A 73 -1.63 -1.11 -11.60
C GLN A 73 -3.05 -1.56 -11.92
N SER A 74 -4.03 -0.96 -11.24
CA SER A 74 -5.45 -1.12 -11.56
C SER A 74 -6.03 0.25 -11.90
N LYS A 75 -7.02 0.28 -12.79
CA LYS A 75 -7.70 1.51 -13.21
C LYS A 75 -9.19 1.34 -13.06
N SER A 76 -9.86 2.34 -12.49
CA SER A 76 -11.31 2.40 -12.45
C SER A 76 -11.82 3.21 -13.64
N LEU A 77 -12.80 2.67 -14.37
CA LEU A 77 -13.49 3.40 -15.43
C LEU A 77 -14.30 4.58 -14.87
N LEU A 78 -14.81 4.44 -13.64
CA LEU A 78 -15.65 5.44 -12.98
C LEU A 78 -14.81 6.50 -12.25
N ALA A 79 -13.59 6.16 -11.84
CA ALA A 79 -12.69 7.05 -11.11
C ALA A 79 -11.26 6.97 -11.68
N PRO A 80 -11.02 7.51 -12.88
CA PRO A 80 -9.76 7.30 -13.62
C PRO A 80 -8.55 8.02 -13.01
N LYS A 81 -8.78 9.02 -12.15
CA LYS A 81 -7.72 9.77 -11.45
C LYS A 81 -7.25 9.08 -10.17
N THR A 82 -7.94 8.04 -9.74
CA THR A 82 -7.71 7.37 -8.47
C THR A 82 -6.62 6.31 -8.62
N CYS A 83 -5.65 6.32 -7.69
CA CYS A 83 -4.50 5.41 -7.72
C CYS A 83 -4.84 4.04 -7.12
N TYR A 84 -5.32 3.13 -7.97
CA TYR A 84 -5.55 1.75 -7.58
C TYR A 84 -4.39 0.83 -7.98
N PHE A 85 -4.16 -0.18 -7.17
CA PHE A 85 -3.27 -1.29 -7.49
C PHE A 85 -3.87 -2.61 -7.00
N LYS A 86 -3.38 -3.72 -7.56
CA LYS A 86 -3.81 -5.07 -7.24
C LYS A 86 -2.62 -5.88 -6.77
N ILE A 87 -2.77 -6.55 -5.63
CA ILE A 87 -1.81 -7.52 -5.12
C ILE A 87 -2.34 -8.92 -5.45
N LYS A 88 -1.45 -9.81 -5.90
CA LYS A 88 -1.75 -11.24 -6.18
C LYS A 88 -1.11 -12.20 -5.16
N HIS A 89 -0.59 -11.70 -4.05
CA HIS A 89 0.19 -12.47 -3.09
C HIS A 89 -0.62 -12.88 -1.84
N GLY A 90 -0.83 -14.18 -1.67
CA GLY A 90 -1.32 -14.78 -0.42
C GLY A 90 -2.55 -14.11 0.16
N GLU A 91 -2.51 -13.86 1.47
CA GLU A 91 -3.59 -13.23 2.24
C GLU A 91 -3.81 -11.73 1.94
N TYR A 92 -2.83 -11.11 1.27
CA TYR A 92 -2.86 -9.73 0.79
C TYR A 92 -3.46 -9.60 -0.62
N ALA A 93 -3.95 -10.70 -1.21
CA ALA A 93 -4.56 -10.66 -2.52
C ALA A 93 -5.82 -9.78 -2.51
N GLY A 94 -5.87 -8.77 -3.38
CA GLY A 94 -6.96 -7.81 -3.39
C GLY A 94 -6.69 -6.59 -4.27
N THR A 95 -7.71 -5.75 -4.43
CA THR A 95 -7.59 -4.43 -5.06
C THR A 95 -7.57 -3.37 -3.98
N TYR A 96 -6.62 -2.44 -4.08
CA TYR A 96 -6.34 -1.45 -3.07
C TYR A 96 -6.27 -0.05 -3.67
N LEU A 97 -6.68 0.92 -2.87
CA LEU A 97 -6.59 2.35 -3.12
C LEU A 97 -5.45 2.93 -2.29
N ILE A 98 -4.50 3.63 -2.92
CA ILE A 98 -3.53 4.46 -2.20
C ILE A 98 -4.31 5.62 -1.54
N SER A 99 -4.27 5.70 -0.21
CA SER A 99 -4.89 6.80 0.53
C SER A 99 -4.01 8.05 0.49
N PRO A 100 -4.58 9.26 0.72
CA PRO A 100 -3.81 10.49 0.83
C PRO A 100 -2.96 10.58 2.12
N ASP A 101 -3.06 9.59 3.02
CA ASP A 101 -2.24 9.50 4.23
C ASP A 101 -0.85 8.93 3.87
N LEU A 102 0.01 9.79 3.33
CA LEU A 102 1.34 9.47 2.79
C LEU A 102 2.49 9.94 3.70
N ILE A 103 3.63 9.25 3.62
CA ILE A 103 4.94 9.84 3.93
C ILE A 103 5.32 10.74 2.75
N VAL A 104 5.40 12.04 2.98
CA VAL A 104 5.77 13.01 1.92
C VAL A 104 7.25 13.36 2.04
N ASN A 105 7.97 13.32 0.92
CA ASN A 105 9.35 13.79 0.78
C ASN A 105 9.64 14.20 -0.66
N ASP A 106 10.91 14.49 -0.98
CA ASP A 106 11.32 14.95 -2.31
C ASP A 106 11.06 13.92 -3.43
N GLN A 107 11.05 12.63 -3.11
CA GLN A 107 10.78 11.54 -4.05
C GLN A 107 9.29 11.16 -4.10
N PHE A 108 8.60 11.24 -2.96
CA PHE A 108 7.21 10.84 -2.83
C PHE A 108 6.33 12.02 -2.42
N LYS A 109 5.70 12.68 -3.40
CA LYS A 109 4.87 13.89 -3.19
C LYS A 109 3.38 13.61 -3.28
N SER A 110 3.01 12.53 -3.96
CA SER A 110 1.62 12.20 -4.27
C SER A 110 1.42 10.68 -4.38
N GLU A 111 0.15 10.26 -4.38
CA GLU A 111 -0.25 8.86 -4.58
C GLU A 111 0.24 8.31 -5.92
N LYS A 112 0.44 9.18 -6.92
CA LYS A 112 0.96 8.78 -8.24
C LYS A 112 2.41 8.36 -8.17
N ASP A 113 3.24 9.08 -7.40
CA ASP A 113 4.67 8.76 -7.24
C ASP A 113 4.82 7.37 -6.58
N TYR A 114 3.98 7.09 -5.58
CA TYR A 114 3.90 5.76 -4.97
C TYR A 114 3.46 4.69 -5.97
N LEU A 115 2.38 4.94 -6.73
CA LEU A 115 1.89 3.98 -7.71
C LEU A 115 2.95 3.66 -8.78
N GLU A 116 3.69 4.67 -9.23
CA GLU A 116 4.78 4.53 -10.18
C GLU A 116 5.90 3.63 -9.62
N VAL A 117 6.38 3.88 -8.40
CA VAL A 117 7.45 3.05 -7.80
C VAL A 117 7.01 1.61 -7.55
N LEU A 118 5.75 1.40 -7.16
CA LEU A 118 5.20 0.05 -6.92
C LEU A 118 5.10 -0.78 -8.20
N THR A 119 4.86 -0.12 -9.34
CA THR A 119 4.53 -0.80 -10.61
C THR A 119 5.62 -0.65 -11.68
N SER A 120 6.65 0.16 -11.42
CA SER A 120 7.83 0.26 -12.26
C SER A 120 8.56 -1.07 -12.27
N THR A 121 8.61 -1.73 -13.43
CA THR A 121 9.55 -2.82 -13.65
C THR A 121 10.96 -2.28 -13.50
N THR A 122 11.72 -2.82 -12.54
CA THR A 122 13.16 -2.58 -12.47
C THR A 122 13.76 -3.13 -13.76
N ASN A 123 14.06 -2.27 -14.74
CA ASN A 123 14.90 -2.67 -15.87
C ASN A 123 16.25 -3.03 -15.26
N LYS A 124 16.56 -4.32 -15.22
CA LYS A 124 17.92 -4.83 -14.99
C LYS A 124 18.73 -4.66 -16.26
#